data_AF-A0A9E0RT12-F1
#
_entry.id   AF-A0A9E0RT12-F1
#
_cell.length_a   1.000
_cell.length_b   1.000
_cell.length_c   1.000
_cell.angle_alpha   90.00
_cell.angle_beta   90.00
_cell.angle_gamma   90.00
#
_symmetry.space_group_name_H-M   'P 1'
#
loop_
_entity.id
_entity.type
_entity.pdbx_description
1 polymer ?
#
loop_
_entity_poly.entity_id
_entity_poly.type
_entity_poly.pdbx_seq_one_letter_code
_entity_poly.pdbx_strand_id
1 'polypeptide(L)'
;MVSNEQEAQQVVIHHIGGFAWPTLLLLVSCATIYLMAAAHLLTEPTFSWWALGGIAFCTYAIYTPLHEAVHGAVTGMSLERRWVNEWTGYIAGHFIGISFTAHRRSHLKHHRSTNHPSEDPDMVLSADNAYQLVLAWLQGVPKEWLFAASFEHFTDAEKVAVRREFIAIILTRLMVLFFCADLGVTLLTLLVGQLIGNAVLVTLFAWSVHHPHTEQERMQTTTVYQARTGLDTVMTLLWGYQNYHAIHHLYPKVPFFRYRRVYKALESYLVGSGVPVKQLV
;
A
#
# COMPACT_ATOMS: atom_id res chain seq x y z
N MET A 1 7.35 25.78 18.84
CA MET A 1 6.48 25.33 17.73
C MET A 1 7.36 25.19 16.51
N VAL A 2 7.25 24.08 15.77
CA VAL A 2 7.98 23.91 14.50
C VAL A 2 7.39 24.87 13.48
N SER A 3 8.23 25.68 12.86
CA SER A 3 7.82 26.83 12.03
C SER A 3 8.41 26.82 10.61
N ASN A 4 9.44 26.01 10.36
CA ASN A 4 10.13 25.94 9.09
C ASN A 4 10.60 24.51 8.75
N GLU A 5 11.03 24.30 7.51
CA GLU A 5 11.44 22.97 7.01
C GLU A 5 12.63 22.39 7.77
N GLN A 6 13.59 23.21 8.19
CA GLN A 6 14.79 22.74 8.89
C GLN A 6 14.44 22.16 10.27
N GLU A 7 13.60 22.86 11.03
CA GLU A 7 13.04 22.36 12.30
C GLU A 7 12.20 21.10 12.08
N ALA A 8 11.40 21.07 11.01
CA ALA A 8 10.60 19.89 10.67
C ALA A 8 11.48 18.65 10.39
N GLN A 9 12.57 18.82 9.62
CA GLN A 9 13.53 17.75 9.36
C GLN A 9 14.22 17.25 10.63
N GLN A 10 14.56 18.16 11.55
CA GLN A 10 15.12 17.78 12.86
C GLN A 10 14.17 16.92 13.68
N VAL A 11 12.86 17.19 13.65
CA VAL A 11 11.88 16.30 14.29
C VAL A 11 11.80 14.96 13.58
N VAL A 12 11.70 14.98 12.25
CA VAL A 12 11.50 13.77 11.42
C VAL A 12 12.65 12.79 11.54
N ILE A 13 13.91 13.25 11.61
CA ILE A 13 15.07 12.34 11.66
C ILE A 13 15.03 11.40 12.88
N HIS A 14 14.47 11.86 14.01
CA HIS A 14 14.27 11.05 15.21
C HIS A 14 13.21 9.94 15.02
N HIS A 15 12.41 10.02 13.95
CA HIS A 15 11.36 9.06 13.61
C HIS A 15 11.71 8.11 12.47
N ILE A 16 12.83 8.30 11.77
CA ILE A 16 13.30 7.42 10.67
C ILE A 16 14.17 6.24 11.19
N GLY A 17 14.60 6.28 12.45
CA GLY A 17 15.48 5.27 13.04
C GLY A 17 14.81 4.02 13.60
N GLY A 18 15.58 2.93 13.67
CA GLY A 18 15.22 1.68 14.32
C GLY A 18 14.56 0.64 13.42
N PHE A 19 14.29 -0.53 13.99
CA PHE A 19 13.61 -1.62 13.30
C PHE A 19 12.09 -1.47 13.42
N ALA A 20 11.40 -1.34 12.29
CA ALA A 20 9.95 -1.21 12.21
C ALA A 20 9.25 -2.56 12.41
N TRP A 21 9.41 -3.16 13.59
CA TRP A 21 8.80 -4.45 13.93
C TRP A 21 7.27 -4.49 13.69
N PRO A 22 6.46 -3.41 13.83
CA PRO A 22 5.03 -3.48 13.51
C PRO A 22 4.76 -3.80 12.04
N THR A 23 5.64 -3.36 11.13
CA THR A 23 5.55 -3.65 9.70
C THR A 23 5.73 -5.15 9.45
N LEU A 24 6.71 -5.78 10.11
CA LEU A 24 6.90 -7.23 9.99
C LEU A 24 5.82 -8.03 10.70
N LEU A 25 5.34 -7.55 11.85
CA LEU A 25 4.22 -8.20 12.54
C LEU A 25 2.98 -8.21 11.63
N LEU A 26 2.69 -7.09 10.95
CA LEU A 26 1.59 -6.99 10.00
C LEU A 26 1.81 -7.93 8.80
N LEU A 27 3.02 -7.97 8.24
CA LEU A 27 3.37 -8.91 7.16
C LEU A 27 3.13 -10.37 7.57
N VAL A 28 3.70 -10.79 8.70
CA VAL A 28 3.57 -12.16 9.20
C VAL A 28 2.12 -12.50 9.49
N SER A 29 1.38 -11.59 10.13
CA SER A 29 -0.06 -11.80 10.41
C SER A 29 -0.87 -11.99 9.13
N CYS A 30 -0.65 -11.13 8.12
CA CYS A 30 -1.33 -11.27 6.83
C CYS A 30 -0.93 -12.56 6.11
N ALA A 31 0.36 -12.90 6.10
CA ALA A 31 0.85 -14.14 5.50
C ALA A 31 0.22 -15.37 6.16
N THR A 32 0.17 -15.40 7.50
CA THR A 32 -0.46 -16.49 8.26
C THR A 32 -1.96 -16.58 7.95
N ILE A 33 -2.70 -15.47 7.96
CA ILE A 33 -4.14 -15.45 7.63
C ILE A 33 -4.38 -15.96 6.20
N TYR A 34 -3.58 -15.49 5.24
CA TYR A 34 -3.69 -15.90 3.85
C TYR A 34 -3.40 -17.40 3.69
N LEU A 35 -2.33 -17.89 4.31
CA LEU A 35 -1.95 -19.31 4.24
C LEU A 35 -2.99 -20.20 4.90
N MET A 36 -3.60 -19.77 6.02
CA MET A 36 -4.73 -20.48 6.60
C MET A 36 -5.92 -20.51 5.63
N ALA A 37 -6.27 -19.38 5.02
CA ALA A 37 -7.37 -19.31 4.05
C ALA A 37 -7.09 -20.21 2.83
N ALA A 38 -5.86 -20.22 2.33
CA ALA A 38 -5.45 -21.11 1.25
C ALA A 38 -5.52 -22.59 1.68
N ALA A 39 -5.03 -22.94 2.88
CA ALA A 39 -5.11 -24.30 3.41
C ALA A 39 -6.57 -24.79 3.51
N HIS A 40 -7.49 -23.92 3.93
CA HIS A 40 -8.91 -24.23 3.95
C HIS A 40 -9.46 -24.51 2.55
N LEU A 41 -9.09 -23.73 1.55
CA LEU A 41 -9.49 -23.97 0.15
C LEU A 41 -8.90 -25.28 -0.43
N LEU A 42 -7.77 -25.74 0.12
CA LEU A 42 -7.17 -27.03 -0.26
C LEU A 42 -7.90 -28.23 0.35
N THR A 43 -8.54 -28.07 1.51
CA THR A 43 -9.13 -29.22 2.25
C THR A 43 -10.65 -29.22 2.26
N GLU A 44 -11.30 -28.06 2.21
CA GLU A 44 -12.74 -27.90 2.37
C GLU A 44 -13.39 -27.46 1.04
N PRO A 45 -14.36 -28.21 0.50
CA PRO A 45 -15.01 -27.88 -0.77
C PRO A 45 -16.14 -26.85 -0.62
N THR A 46 -16.39 -26.35 0.59
CA THR A 46 -17.52 -25.44 0.88
C THR A 46 -17.09 -23.99 0.96
N PHE A 47 -17.95 -23.09 0.49
CA PHE A 47 -17.73 -21.66 0.64
C PHE A 47 -17.62 -21.24 2.11
N SER A 48 -16.72 -20.29 2.38
CA SER A 48 -16.43 -19.79 3.72
C SER A 48 -16.25 -18.27 3.73
N TRP A 49 -17.08 -17.60 4.53
CA TRP A 49 -16.97 -16.16 4.77
C TRP A 49 -15.65 -15.78 5.43
N TRP A 50 -15.09 -16.64 6.29
CA TRP A 50 -13.82 -16.34 6.94
C TRP A 50 -12.68 -16.37 5.92
N ALA A 51 -12.67 -17.34 5.00
CA ALA A 51 -11.64 -17.45 3.97
C ALA A 51 -11.72 -16.26 3.01
N LEU A 52 -12.94 -15.93 2.55
CA LEU A 52 -13.18 -14.74 1.71
C LEU A 52 -12.72 -13.45 2.40
N GLY A 53 -13.16 -13.23 3.64
CA GLY A 53 -12.81 -12.04 4.43
C GLY A 53 -11.32 -11.99 4.75
N GLY A 54 -10.68 -13.14 5.00
CA GLY A 54 -9.25 -13.26 5.23
C GLY A 54 -8.43 -12.87 4.00
N ILE A 55 -8.80 -13.37 2.81
CA ILE A 55 -8.16 -12.96 1.55
C ILE A 55 -8.34 -11.46 1.33
N ALA A 56 -9.57 -10.93 1.45
CA ALA A 56 -9.84 -9.50 1.27
C ALA A 56 -9.06 -8.61 2.23
N PHE A 57 -9.04 -8.97 3.51
CA PHE A 57 -8.24 -8.27 4.53
C PHE A 57 -6.76 -8.28 4.18
N CYS A 58 -6.21 -9.45 3.81
CA CYS A 58 -4.80 -9.56 3.47
C CYS A 58 -4.44 -8.76 2.23
N THR A 59 -5.26 -8.77 1.17
CA THR A 59 -5.03 -7.96 -0.04
C THR A 59 -4.90 -6.48 0.29
N TYR A 60 -5.72 -5.96 1.20
CA TYR A 60 -5.62 -4.57 1.66
C TYR A 60 -4.43 -4.34 2.61
N ALA A 61 -4.38 -5.09 3.71
CA ALA A 61 -3.49 -4.80 4.82
C ALA A 61 -2.01 -5.06 4.48
N ILE A 62 -1.73 -6.05 3.62
CA ILE A 62 -0.36 -6.39 3.23
C ILE A 62 0.30 -5.35 2.32
N TYR A 63 -0.50 -4.46 1.73
CA TYR A 63 0.04 -3.34 0.97
C TYR A 63 0.86 -2.39 1.86
N THR A 64 0.55 -2.27 3.15
CA THR A 64 1.34 -1.42 4.07
C THR A 64 2.80 -1.90 4.17
N PRO A 65 3.10 -3.19 4.48
CA PRO A 65 4.47 -3.71 4.41
C PRO A 65 5.15 -3.52 3.06
N LEU A 66 4.43 -3.73 1.95
CA LEU A 66 4.96 -3.54 0.61
C LEU A 66 5.39 -2.08 0.40
N HIS A 67 4.51 -1.15 0.74
CA HIS A 67 4.67 0.28 0.61
C HIS A 67 5.85 0.82 1.44
N GLU A 68 5.99 0.33 2.68
CA GLU A 68 7.11 0.65 3.56
C GLU A 68 8.45 0.11 3.02
N ALA A 69 8.43 -1.09 2.42
CA ALA A 69 9.59 -1.71 1.81
C ALA A 69 10.09 -0.97 0.56
N VAL A 70 9.20 -0.31 -0.20
CA VAL A 70 9.58 0.53 -1.35
C VAL A 70 10.55 1.62 -0.90
N HIS A 71 10.29 2.27 0.23
CA HIS A 71 11.06 3.41 0.74
C HIS A 71 12.19 3.02 1.70
N GLY A 72 12.32 1.73 2.01
CA GLY A 72 13.32 1.24 2.96
C GLY A 72 13.00 1.57 4.43
N ALA A 73 11.73 1.84 4.75
CA ALA A 73 11.31 2.24 6.08
C ALA A 73 11.39 1.09 7.12
N VAL A 74 11.50 -0.17 6.70
CA VAL A 74 11.47 -1.33 7.61
C VAL A 74 12.70 -1.38 8.52
N THR A 75 13.87 -0.99 7.98
CA THR A 75 15.15 -1.01 8.72
C THR A 75 15.75 0.38 8.96
N GLY A 76 14.98 1.43 8.68
CA GLY A 76 15.41 2.81 8.83
C GLY A 76 16.68 3.13 8.03
N MET A 77 17.72 3.61 8.71
CA MET A 77 18.99 4.02 8.08
C MET A 77 20.02 2.88 7.95
N SER A 78 19.68 1.64 8.34
CA SER A 78 20.63 0.53 8.29
C SER A 78 20.86 0.02 6.86
N LEU A 79 22.08 0.20 6.34
CA LEU A 79 22.49 -0.35 5.04
C LEU A 79 22.74 -1.86 5.10
N GLU A 80 23.31 -2.37 6.19
CA GLU A 80 23.61 -3.79 6.38
C GLU A 80 22.36 -4.66 6.36
N ARG A 81 21.23 -4.13 6.86
CA ARG A 81 19.95 -4.85 6.96
C ARG A 81 19.01 -4.54 5.80
N ARG A 82 19.50 -3.89 4.74
CA ARG A 82 18.66 -3.51 3.58
C ARG A 82 17.91 -4.70 2.98
N TRP A 83 18.51 -5.89 3.00
CA TRP A 83 17.89 -7.14 2.53
C TRP A 83 16.53 -7.44 3.20
N VAL A 84 16.30 -6.98 4.44
CA VAL A 84 15.01 -7.17 5.13
C VAL A 84 13.91 -6.37 4.43
N ASN A 85 14.19 -5.15 3.95
CA ASN A 85 13.21 -4.40 3.15
C ASN A 85 12.91 -5.13 1.85
N GLU A 86 13.95 -5.62 1.17
CA GLU A 86 13.77 -6.34 -0.10
C GLU A 86 12.87 -7.58 0.09
N TRP A 87 13.14 -8.41 1.10
CA TRP A 87 12.30 -9.58 1.37
C TRP A 87 10.91 -9.23 1.89
N THR A 88 10.76 -8.16 2.68
CA THR A 88 9.43 -7.65 3.06
C THR A 88 8.63 -7.30 1.82
N GLY A 89 9.25 -6.60 0.87
CA GLY A 89 8.64 -6.22 -0.41
C GLY A 89 8.30 -7.44 -1.28
N TYR A 90 9.25 -8.34 -1.50
CA TYR A 90 9.02 -9.54 -2.32
C TYR A 90 7.90 -10.43 -1.74
N ILE A 91 7.88 -10.65 -0.43
CA ILE A 91 6.86 -11.47 0.23
C ILE A 91 5.49 -10.78 0.16
N ALA A 92 5.42 -9.49 0.49
CA ALA A 92 4.17 -8.74 0.42
C ALA A 92 3.62 -8.67 -1.01
N GLY A 93 4.48 -8.37 -1.98
CA GLY A 93 4.17 -8.36 -3.41
C GLY A 93 3.66 -9.71 -3.91
N HIS A 94 4.28 -10.80 -3.44
CA HIS A 94 3.85 -12.14 -3.79
C HIS A 94 2.42 -12.45 -3.31
N PHE A 95 2.08 -12.10 -2.07
CA PHE A 95 0.75 -12.37 -1.52
C PHE A 95 -0.35 -11.51 -2.16
N ILE A 96 -0.08 -10.21 -2.37
CA ILE A 96 -1.04 -9.32 -3.05
C ILE A 96 -1.14 -9.60 -4.56
N GLY A 97 -0.12 -10.22 -5.16
CA GLY A 97 -0.12 -10.61 -6.57
C GLY A 97 0.45 -9.55 -7.53
N ILE A 98 1.37 -8.70 -7.06
CA ILE A 98 2.07 -7.71 -7.90
C ILE A 98 3.59 -7.84 -7.75
N SER A 99 4.33 -7.43 -8.77
CA SER A 99 5.79 -7.40 -8.72
C SER A 99 6.25 -6.27 -7.80
N PHE A 100 7.06 -6.59 -6.78
CA PHE A 100 7.68 -5.60 -5.91
C PHE A 100 8.65 -4.71 -6.68
N THR A 101 9.44 -5.30 -7.59
CA THR A 101 10.38 -4.55 -8.41
C THR A 101 9.66 -3.54 -9.30
N ALA A 102 8.58 -3.95 -9.97
CA ALA A 102 7.78 -3.04 -10.79
C ALA A 102 7.06 -1.99 -9.94
N HIS A 103 6.45 -2.41 -8.82
CA HIS A 103 5.72 -1.51 -7.95
C HIS A 103 6.62 -0.45 -7.29
N ARG A 104 7.86 -0.81 -6.92
CA ARG A 104 8.85 0.18 -6.46
C ARG A 104 9.10 1.25 -7.52
N ARG A 105 9.18 0.88 -8.80
CA ARG A 105 9.37 1.84 -9.89
C ARG A 105 8.13 2.71 -10.12
N SER A 106 6.93 2.11 -10.15
CA SER A 106 5.68 2.87 -10.32
C SER A 106 5.45 3.84 -9.15
N HIS A 107 5.59 3.37 -7.91
CA HIS A 107 5.38 4.19 -6.72
C HIS A 107 6.37 5.35 -6.60
N LEU A 108 7.65 5.13 -6.93
CA LEU A 108 8.64 6.22 -6.95
C LEU A 108 8.39 7.21 -8.10
N LYS A 109 7.81 6.77 -9.22
CA LYS A 109 7.38 7.66 -10.31
C LYS A 109 6.18 8.50 -9.88
N HIS A 110 5.22 7.90 -9.18
CA HIS A 110 4.10 8.59 -8.53
C HIS A 110 4.62 9.68 -7.58
N HIS A 111 5.48 9.34 -6.60
CA HIS A 111 6.06 10.33 -5.67
C HIS A 111 6.71 11.53 -6.37
N ARG A 112 7.42 11.28 -7.48
CA ARG A 112 8.09 12.34 -8.25
C ARG A 112 7.12 13.28 -8.96
N SER A 113 5.99 12.76 -9.41
CA SER A 113 5.11 13.45 -10.38
C SER A 113 3.65 13.41 -9.91
N THR A 114 3.43 13.38 -8.60
CA THR A 114 2.13 13.11 -7.97
C THR A 114 1.04 14.00 -8.58
N ASN A 115 -0.08 13.40 -8.99
CA ASN A 115 -1.22 14.05 -9.63
C ASN A 115 -0.92 14.69 -11.01
N HIS A 116 0.24 14.44 -11.62
CA HIS A 116 0.53 14.90 -12.97
C HIS A 116 -0.27 14.06 -14.00
N PRO A 117 -1.10 14.68 -14.88
CA PRO A 117 -2.08 13.96 -15.69
C PRO A 117 -1.54 12.84 -16.59
N SER A 118 -0.30 12.97 -17.07
CA SER A 118 0.33 12.00 -17.98
C SER A 118 1.55 11.29 -17.41
N GLU A 119 2.09 11.74 -16.28
CA GLU A 119 3.34 11.21 -15.74
C GLU A 119 3.13 10.32 -14.53
N ASP A 120 2.11 10.61 -13.72
CA ASP A 120 1.76 9.82 -12.56
C ASP A 120 1.06 8.51 -13.00
N PRO A 121 1.67 7.33 -12.73
CA PRO A 121 1.07 6.04 -13.09
C PRO A 121 -0.23 5.75 -12.34
N ASP A 122 -0.54 6.50 -11.27
CA ASP A 122 -1.74 6.32 -10.46
C ASP A 122 -2.92 7.18 -10.91
N MET A 123 -2.78 8.02 -11.95
CA MET A 123 -3.91 8.81 -12.50
C MET A 123 -5.09 7.96 -12.97
N VAL A 124 -4.84 6.71 -13.36
CA VAL A 124 -5.89 5.74 -13.71
C VAL A 124 -6.80 5.40 -12.51
N LEU A 125 -6.37 5.72 -11.28
CA LEU A 125 -7.13 5.50 -10.05
C LEU A 125 -7.87 6.76 -9.56
N SER A 126 -7.79 7.86 -10.33
CA SER A 126 -8.59 9.06 -10.06
C SER A 126 -10.07 8.81 -10.35
N ALA A 127 -10.94 9.49 -9.61
CA ALA A 127 -12.38 9.42 -9.81
C ALA A 127 -13.08 10.65 -9.21
N ASP A 128 -14.06 11.17 -9.95
CA ASP A 128 -14.87 12.32 -9.54
C ASP A 128 -16.21 11.90 -8.91
N ASN A 129 -16.63 10.65 -9.13
CA ASN A 129 -17.91 10.13 -8.68
C ASN A 129 -17.86 8.62 -8.41
N ALA A 130 -18.92 8.09 -7.80
CA ALA A 130 -18.97 6.69 -7.39
C ALA A 130 -18.85 5.70 -8.55
N TYR A 131 -19.38 6.02 -9.74
CA TYR A 131 -19.26 5.15 -10.91
C TYR A 131 -17.79 5.07 -11.37
N GLN A 132 -17.11 6.20 -11.48
CA GLN A 132 -15.68 6.22 -11.80
C GLN A 132 -14.84 5.54 -10.71
N LEU A 133 -15.21 5.64 -9.44
CA LEU A 133 -14.51 4.94 -8.36
C LEU A 133 -14.62 3.41 -8.50
N VAL A 134 -15.78 2.89 -8.90
CA VAL A 134 -15.94 1.46 -9.21
C VAL A 134 -15.07 1.07 -10.41
N LEU A 135 -14.96 1.92 -11.44
CA LEU A 135 -14.03 1.67 -12.55
C LEU A 135 -12.57 1.66 -12.09
N ALA A 136 -12.19 2.59 -11.20
CA ALA A 136 -10.86 2.64 -10.61
C ALA A 136 -10.54 1.35 -9.82
N TRP A 137 -11.52 0.75 -9.13
CA TRP A 137 -11.33 -0.56 -8.49
C TRP A 137 -10.98 -1.64 -9.52
N LEU A 138 -11.67 -1.67 -10.66
CA LEU A 138 -11.37 -2.65 -11.71
C LEU A 138 -10.04 -2.37 -12.40
N GLN A 139 -9.70 -1.10 -12.63
CA GLN A 139 -8.44 -0.69 -13.25
C GLN A 139 -7.23 -0.90 -12.34
N GLY A 140 -7.41 -0.84 -11.01
CA GLY A 140 -6.35 -1.13 -10.04
C GLY A 140 -5.81 -2.56 -10.11
N VAL A 141 -6.66 -3.53 -10.48
CA VAL A 141 -6.28 -4.96 -10.55
C VAL A 141 -5.16 -5.21 -11.58
N PRO A 142 -5.26 -4.79 -12.85
CA PRO A 142 -4.21 -4.99 -13.84
C PRO A 142 -3.12 -3.91 -13.82
N LYS A 143 -3.29 -2.78 -13.10
CA LYS A 143 -2.41 -1.59 -13.19
C LYS A 143 -0.93 -1.93 -13.12
N GLU A 144 -0.51 -2.67 -12.10
CA GLU A 144 0.90 -3.00 -11.89
C GLU A 144 1.44 -4.01 -12.90
N TRP A 145 0.59 -4.89 -13.43
CA TRP A 145 0.96 -5.80 -14.52
C TRP A 145 1.18 -5.05 -15.83
N LEU A 146 0.30 -4.09 -16.14
CA LEU A 146 0.41 -3.22 -17.31
C LEU A 146 1.64 -2.32 -17.21
N PHE A 147 1.91 -1.74 -16.03
CA PHE A 147 3.11 -0.95 -15.78
C PHE A 147 4.38 -1.79 -15.95
N ALA A 148 4.40 -3.01 -15.40
CA ALA A 148 5.54 -3.91 -15.56
C ALA A 148 5.76 -4.33 -17.03
N ALA A 149 4.68 -4.47 -17.80
CA ALA A 149 4.73 -4.86 -19.21
C ALA A 149 5.19 -3.73 -20.15
N SER A 150 5.07 -2.45 -19.77
CA SER A 150 5.59 -1.36 -20.59
C SER A 150 7.13 -1.35 -20.64
N PHE A 151 7.79 -1.89 -19.60
CA PHE A 151 9.25 -2.00 -19.47
C PHE A 151 10.05 -0.70 -19.71
N GLU A 152 9.41 0.46 -19.71
CA GLU A 152 10.08 1.73 -19.90
C GLU A 152 11.00 1.99 -18.69
N HIS A 153 12.31 2.04 -18.94
CA HIS A 153 13.37 2.37 -17.97
C HIS A 153 13.75 1.31 -16.92
N PHE A 154 13.52 0.02 -17.20
CA PHE A 154 14.01 -1.09 -16.36
C PHE A 154 15.40 -1.56 -16.82
N THR A 155 16.31 -1.81 -15.88
CA THR A 155 17.57 -2.51 -16.14
C THR A 155 17.31 -3.99 -16.46
N ASP A 156 18.25 -4.68 -17.11
CA ASP A 156 18.06 -6.09 -17.44
C ASP A 156 17.95 -6.98 -16.19
N ALA A 157 18.65 -6.63 -15.11
CA ALA A 157 18.51 -7.31 -13.82
C ALA A 157 17.09 -7.16 -13.24
N GLU A 158 16.49 -5.96 -13.33
CA GLU A 158 15.12 -5.72 -12.89
C GLU A 158 14.11 -6.47 -13.78
N LYS A 159 14.30 -6.51 -15.10
CA LYS A 159 13.44 -7.31 -15.99
C LYS A 159 13.45 -8.79 -15.59
N VAL A 160 14.61 -9.34 -15.25
CA VAL A 160 14.74 -10.72 -14.76
C VAL A 160 14.04 -10.89 -13.40
N ALA A 161 14.18 -9.93 -12.49
CA ALA A 161 13.51 -9.97 -11.18
C ALA A 161 11.98 -9.95 -11.32
N VAL A 162 11.43 -9.00 -12.08
CA VAL A 162 9.99 -8.89 -12.39
C VAL A 162 9.45 -10.20 -12.97
N ARG A 163 10.15 -10.80 -13.95
CA ARG A 163 9.75 -12.09 -14.53
C ARG A 163 9.73 -13.21 -13.49
N ARG A 164 10.75 -13.31 -12.63
CA ARG A 164 10.81 -14.32 -11.56
C ARG A 164 9.70 -14.14 -10.53
N GLU A 165 9.41 -12.90 -10.15
CA GLU A 165 8.32 -12.57 -9.23
C GLU A 165 6.96 -12.99 -9.81
N PHE A 166 6.67 -12.62 -11.07
CA PHE A 166 5.42 -13.03 -11.71
C PHE A 166 5.33 -14.55 -11.94
N ILE A 167 6.42 -15.21 -12.34
CA ILE A 167 6.46 -16.67 -12.44
C ILE A 167 6.12 -17.30 -11.08
N ALA A 168 6.72 -16.82 -9.98
CA ALA A 168 6.43 -17.34 -8.65
C ALA A 168 4.96 -17.10 -8.25
N ILE A 169 4.44 -15.88 -8.48
CA ILE A 169 3.03 -15.54 -8.23
C ILE A 169 2.10 -16.47 -9.01
N ILE A 170 2.30 -16.60 -10.32
CA ILE A 170 1.47 -17.44 -11.19
C ILE A 170 1.55 -18.90 -10.77
N LEU A 171 2.75 -19.45 -10.59
CA LEU A 171 2.95 -20.86 -10.22
C LEU A 171 2.26 -21.19 -8.89
N THR A 172 2.41 -20.35 -7.87
CA THR A 172 1.75 -20.59 -6.57
C THR A 172 0.23 -20.53 -6.68
N ARG A 173 -0.35 -19.62 -7.49
CA ARG A 173 -1.79 -19.58 -7.71
C ARG A 173 -2.29 -20.77 -8.52
N LEU A 174 -1.54 -21.20 -9.53
CA LEU A 174 -1.84 -22.42 -10.28
C LEU A 174 -1.76 -23.67 -9.38
N MET A 175 -0.81 -23.75 -8.45
CA MET A 175 -0.74 -24.84 -7.48
C MET A 175 -1.99 -24.87 -6.59
N VAL A 176 -2.41 -23.73 -6.05
CA VAL A 176 -3.65 -23.67 -5.25
C VAL A 176 -4.85 -24.12 -6.07
N LEU A 177 -4.99 -23.65 -7.31
CA LEU A 177 -6.11 -24.03 -8.19
C LEU A 177 -6.07 -25.49 -8.65
N PHE A 178 -4.87 -26.08 -8.76
CA PHE A 178 -4.72 -27.47 -9.17
C PHE A 178 -5.02 -28.44 -8.02
N PHE A 179 -4.65 -28.08 -6.79
CA PHE A 179 -4.80 -28.93 -5.60
C PHE A 179 -6.01 -28.59 -4.73
N CYS A 180 -6.84 -27.61 -5.10
CA CYS A 180 -7.99 -27.22 -4.29
C CYS A 180 -9.05 -28.32 -4.19
N ALA A 181 -9.78 -28.33 -3.07
CA ALA A 181 -10.88 -29.27 -2.85
C ALA A 181 -12.06 -29.03 -3.81
N ASP A 182 -12.33 -27.76 -4.13
CA ASP A 182 -13.33 -27.36 -5.13
C ASP A 182 -12.86 -26.13 -5.92
N LEU A 183 -12.81 -26.26 -7.25
CA LEU A 183 -12.31 -25.21 -8.13
C LEU A 183 -13.23 -23.99 -8.16
N GLY A 184 -14.55 -24.19 -8.15
CA GLY A 184 -15.53 -23.11 -8.24
C GLY A 184 -15.50 -22.22 -6.99
N VAL A 185 -15.51 -22.85 -5.82
CA VAL A 185 -15.41 -22.16 -4.52
C VAL A 185 -14.06 -21.46 -4.38
N THR A 186 -12.97 -22.10 -4.80
CA THR A 186 -11.62 -21.51 -4.74
C THR A 186 -11.50 -20.29 -5.64
N LEU A 187 -11.94 -20.38 -6.89
CA LEU A 187 -11.95 -19.25 -7.82
C LEU A 187 -12.81 -18.11 -7.29
N LEU A 188 -14.03 -18.40 -6.82
CA LEU A 188 -14.91 -17.39 -6.23
C LEU A 188 -14.23 -16.70 -5.05
N THR A 189 -13.66 -17.46 -4.12
CA THR A 189 -13.04 -16.93 -2.89
C THR A 189 -11.83 -16.07 -3.20
N LEU A 190 -10.93 -16.54 -4.08
CA LEU A 190 -9.73 -15.80 -4.45
C LEU A 190 -10.07 -14.53 -5.26
N LEU A 191 -10.94 -14.63 -6.27
CA LEU A 191 -11.26 -13.50 -7.14
C LEU A 191 -12.09 -12.43 -6.40
N VAL A 192 -13.15 -12.84 -5.71
CA VAL A 192 -14.02 -11.89 -4.98
C VAL A 192 -13.30 -11.33 -3.77
N GLY A 193 -12.55 -12.15 -3.03
CA GLY A 193 -11.75 -11.69 -1.90
C GLY A 193 -10.73 -10.64 -2.33
N GLN A 194 -9.95 -10.93 -3.38
CA GLN A 194 -8.98 -10.00 -3.94
C GLN A 194 -9.67 -8.72 -4.45
N LEU A 195 -10.82 -8.81 -5.13
CA LEU A 195 -11.53 -7.64 -5.63
C LEU A 195 -12.04 -6.75 -4.51
N ILE A 196 -12.58 -7.33 -3.43
CA ILE A 196 -13.01 -6.57 -2.24
C ILE A 196 -11.81 -5.88 -1.59
N GLY A 197 -10.73 -6.61 -1.35
CA GLY A 197 -9.52 -6.04 -0.75
C GLY A 197 -8.89 -4.96 -1.60
N ASN A 198 -8.87 -5.13 -2.93
CA ASN A 198 -8.41 -4.13 -3.88
C ASN A 198 -9.33 -2.90 -3.91
N ALA A 199 -10.65 -3.06 -3.85
CA ALA A 199 -11.59 -1.94 -3.77
C ALA A 199 -11.34 -1.11 -2.50
N VAL A 200 -11.14 -1.76 -1.35
CA VAL A 200 -10.77 -1.07 -0.10
C VAL A 200 -9.42 -0.37 -0.24
N LEU A 201 -8.41 -1.05 -0.80
CA LEU A 201 -7.08 -0.50 -1.01
C LEU A 201 -7.11 0.74 -1.92
N VAL A 202 -7.69 0.63 -3.10
CA VAL A 202 -7.81 1.75 -4.05
C VAL A 202 -8.56 2.91 -3.41
N THR A 203 -9.68 2.65 -2.73
CA THR A 203 -10.46 3.70 -2.07
C THR A 203 -9.64 4.43 -1.00
N LEU A 204 -8.96 3.68 -0.12
CA LEU A 204 -8.32 4.23 1.07
C LEU A 204 -6.89 4.75 0.83
N PHE A 205 -6.09 4.08 -0.01
CA PHE A 205 -4.68 4.43 -0.23
C PHE A 205 -4.43 5.23 -1.51
N ALA A 206 -5.23 5.07 -2.55
CA ALA A 206 -4.97 5.70 -3.85
C ALA A 206 -5.94 6.84 -4.16
N TRP A 207 -7.22 6.66 -3.85
CA TRP A 207 -8.26 7.63 -4.20
C TRP A 207 -8.46 8.69 -3.11
N SER A 208 -8.92 8.29 -1.91
CA SER A 208 -9.36 9.25 -0.89
C SER A 208 -8.28 10.26 -0.48
N VAL A 209 -7.03 9.79 -0.36
CA VAL A 209 -5.90 10.59 0.12
C VAL A 209 -5.33 11.54 -0.93
N HIS A 210 -5.61 11.31 -2.22
CA HIS A 210 -5.16 12.15 -3.33
C HIS A 210 -6.28 12.95 -4.00
N HIS A 211 -7.54 12.56 -3.78
CA HIS A 211 -8.70 13.22 -4.40
C HIS A 211 -8.71 14.73 -4.08
N PRO A 212 -8.81 15.60 -5.10
CA PRO A 212 -9.32 15.33 -6.45
C PRO A 212 -8.28 15.01 -7.55
N HIS A 213 -7.03 14.66 -7.20
CA HIS A 213 -5.94 14.34 -8.14
C HIS A 213 -5.55 15.50 -9.06
N THR A 214 -5.66 16.75 -8.57
CA THR A 214 -5.30 17.97 -9.32
C THR A 214 -4.09 18.69 -8.77
N GLU A 215 -3.84 18.58 -7.47
CA GLU A 215 -2.79 19.33 -6.78
C GLU A 215 -1.42 18.71 -6.99
N GLN A 216 -0.49 19.48 -7.57
CA GLN A 216 0.89 19.03 -7.84
C GLN A 216 1.92 19.69 -6.91
N GLU A 217 1.50 20.69 -6.11
CA GLU A 217 2.38 21.31 -5.13
C GLU A 217 2.71 20.33 -4.00
N ARG A 218 4.00 20.18 -3.66
CA ARG A 218 4.53 19.19 -2.70
C ARG A 218 3.74 19.08 -1.39
N MET A 219 3.25 20.19 -0.84
CA MET A 219 2.50 20.21 0.42
C MET A 219 1.01 19.88 0.25
N GLN A 220 0.47 20.00 -0.96
CA GLN A 220 -0.96 19.96 -1.25
C GLN A 220 -1.42 18.70 -1.96
N THR A 221 -0.48 17.85 -2.41
CA THR A 221 -0.79 16.66 -3.23
C THR A 221 -1.65 15.62 -2.51
N THR A 222 -1.68 15.63 -1.17
CA THR A 222 -2.40 14.65 -0.37
C THR A 222 -3.13 15.27 0.82
N THR A 223 -4.23 14.65 1.21
CA THR A 223 -5.09 15.10 2.30
C THR A 223 -4.90 14.26 3.56
N VAL A 224 -4.82 14.94 4.71
CA VAL A 224 -4.91 14.30 6.04
C VAL A 224 -6.37 14.19 6.46
N TYR A 225 -6.77 13.02 6.94
CA TYR A 225 -8.10 12.74 7.48
C TYR A 225 -8.02 12.50 8.98
N GLN A 226 -8.82 13.25 9.73
CA GLN A 226 -8.99 13.11 11.17
C GLN A 226 -10.45 12.86 11.49
N ALA A 227 -10.74 12.10 12.54
CA ALA A 227 -12.10 11.90 13.03
C ALA A 227 -12.25 12.47 14.45
N ARG A 228 -13.49 12.58 14.93
CA ARG A 228 -13.76 13.00 16.31
C ARG A 228 -13.02 12.13 17.35
N THR A 229 -12.75 12.74 18.50
CA THR A 229 -12.07 12.08 19.63
C THR A 229 -12.76 10.77 20.01
N GLY A 230 -11.99 9.69 20.13
CA GLY A 230 -12.48 8.32 20.37
C GLY A 230 -12.52 7.46 19.10
N LEU A 231 -13.02 8.00 17.99
CA LEU A 231 -13.05 7.29 16.70
C LEU A 231 -11.75 7.40 15.91
N ASP A 232 -11.00 8.51 16.07
CA ASP A 232 -9.74 8.76 15.35
C ASP A 232 -8.74 7.60 15.45
N THR A 233 -8.55 7.04 16.65
CA THR A 233 -7.59 5.95 16.84
C THR A 233 -8.04 4.68 16.11
N VAL A 234 -9.32 4.33 16.18
CA VAL A 234 -9.87 3.14 15.50
C VAL A 234 -9.75 3.32 13.99
N MET A 235 -10.16 4.47 13.47
CA MET A 235 -10.01 4.83 12.06
C MET A 235 -8.55 4.76 11.62
N THR A 236 -7.63 5.38 12.37
CA THR A 236 -6.20 5.39 12.05
C THR A 236 -5.63 3.97 11.98
N LEU A 237 -6.02 3.08 12.90
CA LEU A 237 -5.58 1.70 12.89
C LEU A 237 -6.14 0.93 11.70
N LEU A 238 -7.45 1.05 11.40
CA LEU A 238 -8.09 0.39 10.27
C LEU A 238 -7.58 0.90 8.91
N TRP A 239 -7.23 2.19 8.82
CA TRP A 239 -6.67 2.82 7.63
C TRP A 239 -5.15 2.60 7.48
N GLY A 240 -4.53 1.79 8.35
CA GLY A 240 -3.08 1.55 8.28
C GLY A 240 -2.26 2.83 8.39
N TYR A 241 -2.75 3.80 9.17
CA TYR A 241 -2.21 5.16 9.35
C TYR A 241 -2.19 6.04 8.09
N GLN A 242 -2.74 5.59 6.95
CA GLN A 242 -2.75 6.38 5.71
C GLN A 242 -3.74 7.53 5.71
N ASN A 243 -4.60 7.63 6.71
CA ASN A 243 -5.29 8.90 6.96
C ASN A 243 -4.30 10.05 7.24
N TYR A 244 -3.01 9.77 7.48
CA TYR A 244 -1.91 10.73 7.51
C TYR A 244 -0.96 10.59 6.29
N HIS A 245 -1.48 10.28 5.09
CA HIS A 245 -0.68 10.02 3.88
C HIS A 245 0.26 11.17 3.48
N ALA A 246 -0.05 12.41 3.87
CA ALA A 246 0.86 13.54 3.68
C ALA A 246 2.23 13.33 4.33
N ILE A 247 2.28 12.67 5.50
CA ILE A 247 3.56 12.34 6.15
C ILE A 247 4.37 11.35 5.31
N HIS A 248 3.70 10.42 4.65
CA HIS A 248 4.34 9.48 3.74
C HIS A 248 4.95 10.21 2.53
N HIS A 249 4.20 11.11 1.88
CA HIS A 249 4.71 11.86 0.73
C HIS A 249 5.86 12.80 1.09
N LEU A 250 5.74 13.49 2.22
CA LEU A 250 6.76 14.46 2.66
C LEU A 250 7.99 13.78 3.26
N TYR A 251 7.79 12.65 3.96
CA TYR A 251 8.82 11.97 4.75
C TYR A 251 8.71 10.43 4.63
N PRO A 252 8.91 9.85 3.43
CA PRO A 252 8.56 8.45 3.12
C PRO A 252 9.36 7.38 3.88
N LYS A 253 10.45 7.76 4.55
CA LYS A 253 11.22 6.84 5.41
C LYS A 253 10.69 6.74 6.84
N VAL A 254 9.72 7.57 7.23
CA VAL A 254 9.04 7.43 8.52
C VAL A 254 8.20 6.15 8.46
N PRO A 255 8.28 5.25 9.45
CA PRO A 255 7.42 4.08 9.46
C PRO A 255 5.93 4.43 9.68
N PHE A 256 5.02 3.73 9.02
CA PHE A 256 3.57 4.04 8.98
C PHE A 256 2.94 4.30 10.37
N PHE A 257 3.25 3.45 11.35
CA PHE A 257 2.72 3.54 12.71
C PHE A 257 3.19 4.79 13.48
N ARG A 258 4.10 5.58 12.91
CA ARG A 258 4.59 6.86 13.45
C ARG A 258 3.97 8.07 12.75
N TYR A 259 3.24 7.92 11.65
CA TYR A 259 2.71 9.06 10.88
C TYR A 259 1.91 10.04 11.73
N ARG A 260 0.93 9.55 12.51
CA ARG A 260 0.12 10.40 13.40
C ARG A 260 0.99 11.18 14.40
N ARG A 261 2.05 10.57 14.93
CA ARG A 261 2.95 11.23 15.90
C ARG A 261 3.75 12.34 15.22
N VAL A 262 4.29 12.07 14.04
CA VAL A 262 5.04 13.06 13.26
C VAL A 262 4.11 14.20 12.84
N TYR A 263 2.92 13.90 12.33
CA TYR A 263 1.92 14.91 11.99
C TYR A 263 1.64 15.84 13.18
N LYS A 264 1.32 15.29 14.36
CA LYS A 264 1.04 16.11 15.55
C LYS A 264 2.22 16.98 15.98
N ALA A 265 3.46 16.51 15.79
CA ALA A 265 4.65 17.29 16.10
C ALA A 265 4.90 18.42 15.09
N LEU A 266 4.42 18.27 13.86
CA LEU A 266 4.63 19.21 12.75
C LEU A 266 3.37 19.99 12.37
N GLU A 267 2.25 19.80 13.08
CA GLU A 267 0.92 20.24 12.64
C GLU A 267 0.87 21.73 12.28
N SER A 268 1.42 22.60 13.12
CA SER A 268 1.47 24.05 12.86
C SER A 268 2.21 24.38 11.55
N TYR A 269 3.33 23.70 11.28
CA TYR A 269 4.11 23.88 10.07
C TYR A 269 3.39 23.32 8.83
N LEU A 270 2.82 22.11 8.94
CA LEU A 270 2.12 21.45 7.83
C LEU A 270 0.87 22.24 7.41
N VAL A 271 0.04 22.62 8.37
CA VAL A 271 -1.16 23.42 8.11
C VAL A 271 -0.78 24.82 7.60
N GLY A 272 0.23 25.46 8.21
CA GLY A 272 0.73 26.76 7.75
C GLY A 272 1.35 26.72 6.34
N SER A 273 1.80 25.55 5.89
CA SER A 273 2.36 25.31 4.54
C SER A 273 1.32 24.81 3.54
N GLY A 274 0.03 24.75 3.92
CA GLY A 274 -1.07 24.42 3.02
C GLY A 274 -1.45 22.94 2.92
N VAL A 275 -0.95 22.06 3.81
CA VAL A 275 -1.39 20.65 3.82
C VAL A 275 -2.90 20.56 4.06
N PRO A 276 -3.69 19.97 3.13
CA PRO A 276 -5.13 19.81 3.31
C PRO A 276 -5.47 18.89 4.49
N VAL A 277 -6.40 19.31 5.33
CA VAL A 277 -6.90 18.52 6.47
C VAL A 277 -8.42 18.47 6.42
N LYS A 278 -8.99 17.26 6.44
CA LYS A 278 -10.43 17.00 6.50
C LYS A 278 -10.81 16.37 7.84
N GLN A 279 -11.80 16.97 8.51
CA GLN A 279 -12.42 16.42 9.72
C GLN A 279 -13.66 15.61 9.33
N LEU A 280 -13.68 14.34 9.73
CA LEU A 280 -14.83 13.46 9.62
C LEU A 280 -15.67 13.57 10.89
N VAL A 281 -16.97 13.83 10.71
CA VAL A 281 -17.96 14.10 11.77
C VAL A 281 -18.20 12.88 12.67
#